data_AF-A0A3D9B7N4-F1
#
_entry.id   AF-A0A3D9B7N4-F1
#
_cell.length_a   1.000
_cell.length_b   1.000
_cell.length_c   1.000
_cell.angle_alpha   90.00
_cell.angle_beta   90.00
_cell.angle_gamma   90.00
#
_symmetry.space_group_name_H-M   'P 1'
#
loop_
_entity.id
_entity.type
_entity.pdbx_description
1 polymer ?
#
loop_
_entity_poly.entity_id
_entity_poly.type
_entity_poly.pdbx_seq_one_letter_code
_entity_poly.pdbx_strand_id
1 'polypeptide(L)'
;MRKFIITTLFIGLLINSCSSEDSSPSSGTPIGGNTETPTNNYTDAQLIEMVQKDALKYFWDYAESGSKLARERYHTDNPSQDANIVTTGGSGFGLMTILVGIKNGYISRAEAVSRLATSLNFLQNANRFHGAWPHWINGTNGQVVPFSQKDNGGDLVETSFLAQGLICVREYFKNSSDASELAISQKADALWKGIEWNWYTQNPAAPNMLTWHWSPNYDWQMNMPLRGFDETLITYIMAAASPNYSIDKPVYQQGWARSGSIKNTGSQFGLPVVVNHNGANGTVGPMFWSHYSFLGLDPRGLSDEYVNYGDATTNHAKIMYQYCVANPKGWQGYNSKSWGLTASYSRNPSTGGDDYAAHQPNNDLGIISPTAALSSMPYTPAESMNMLRFLYNENYNKYVGVAGPYDAYSVHYNWVTPRYLAIDQGTIAPMVENYKSQFLWQLFMNAPDIKQGLIKLGFHSTQYGF
;
A
#
# COMPACT_ATOMS: atom_id res chain seq x y z
N MET A 1 14.00 12.96 47.67
CA MET A 1 13.65 13.76 46.48
C MET A 1 14.82 13.80 45.50
N ARG A 2 14.83 12.91 44.52
CA ARG A 2 15.67 13.02 43.31
C ARG A 2 14.80 12.55 42.14
N LYS A 3 14.38 13.51 41.31
CA LYS A 3 13.62 13.24 40.09
C LYS A 3 14.61 12.71 39.05
N PHE A 4 14.42 11.47 38.60
CA PHE A 4 15.05 10.97 37.39
C PHE A 4 14.21 11.47 36.21
N ILE A 5 14.80 12.31 35.38
CA ILE A 5 14.27 12.69 34.07
C ILE A 5 14.76 11.61 33.11
N ILE A 6 13.85 10.75 32.66
CA ILE A 6 14.11 9.79 31.58
C ILE A 6 13.79 10.53 30.28
N THR A 7 14.82 10.98 29.58
CA THR A 7 14.72 11.52 28.24
C THR A 7 14.72 10.35 27.26
N THR A 8 13.55 9.98 26.74
CA THR A 8 13.42 8.96 25.69
C THR A 8 13.83 9.56 24.36
N LEU A 9 15.06 9.28 23.93
CA LEU A 9 15.58 9.65 22.61
C LEU A 9 15.00 8.66 21.57
N PHE A 10 13.96 9.06 20.85
CA PHE A 10 13.51 8.34 19.66
C PHE A 10 14.50 8.61 18.52
N ILE A 11 15.37 7.63 18.26
CA ILE A 11 16.24 7.61 17.09
C ILE A 11 15.34 7.30 15.88
N GLY A 12 15.11 8.31 15.04
CA GLY A 12 14.63 8.09 13.68
C GLY A 12 15.73 7.38 12.91
N LEU A 13 15.53 6.09 12.64
CA LEU A 13 16.45 5.31 11.83
C LEU A 13 16.13 5.54 10.36
N LEU A 14 17.01 6.31 9.72
CA LEU A 14 17.22 6.33 8.28
C LEU A 14 17.57 4.91 7.83
N ILE A 15 16.72 4.33 7.00
CA ILE A 15 16.94 3.02 6.39
C ILE A 15 17.89 3.23 5.21
N ASN A 16 19.21 3.24 5.47
CA ASN A 16 20.20 3.10 4.42
C ASN A 16 20.28 1.62 4.03
N SER A 17 19.59 1.25 2.96
CA SER A 17 19.83 -0.02 2.29
C SER A 17 21.12 0.09 1.46
N CYS A 18 22.25 -0.27 2.06
CA CYS A 18 23.48 -0.49 1.31
C CYS A 18 23.54 -1.95 0.88
N SER A 19 23.00 -2.26 -0.31
CA SER A 19 23.45 -3.43 -1.08
C SER A 19 24.66 -3.01 -1.90
N SER A 20 25.85 -3.37 -1.45
CA SER A 20 27.09 -3.20 -2.21
C SER A 20 27.24 -4.35 -3.21
N GLU A 21 26.84 -4.13 -4.46
CA GLU A 21 27.41 -4.77 -5.65
C GLU A 21 27.42 -3.75 -6.79
N ASP A 22 28.57 -3.60 -7.44
CA ASP A 22 28.85 -2.60 -8.48
C ASP A 22 27.89 -2.74 -9.67
N SER A 23 26.91 -1.84 -9.75
CA SER A 23 26.19 -1.54 -10.98
C SER A 23 26.38 -0.06 -11.33
N SER A 24 26.83 0.21 -12.56
CA SER A 24 26.99 1.54 -13.13
C SER A 24 25.85 2.49 -12.73
N PRO A 25 26.11 3.77 -12.41
CA PRO A 25 25.06 4.70 -12.03
C PRO A 25 24.05 4.84 -13.17
N SER A 26 22.87 4.24 -13.00
CA SER A 26 21.70 4.51 -13.83
C SER A 26 21.27 5.94 -13.51
N SER A 27 21.63 6.86 -14.41
CA SER A 27 21.15 8.23 -14.35
C SER A 27 19.65 8.22 -14.64
N GLY A 28 18.83 8.78 -13.76
CA GLY A 28 17.43 9.03 -14.08
C GLY A 28 17.33 9.79 -15.40
N THR A 29 16.31 9.49 -16.20
CA THR A 29 16.25 10.05 -17.55
C THR A 29 15.89 11.53 -17.44
N PRO A 30 16.70 12.44 -18.03
CA PRO A 30 16.28 13.83 -18.14
C PRO A 30 14.92 13.87 -18.82
N ILE A 31 13.96 14.63 -18.27
CA ILE A 31 12.69 14.87 -18.97
C ILE A 31 13.09 15.51 -20.32
N GLY A 32 12.84 14.80 -21.42
CA GLY A 32 13.24 15.24 -22.76
C GLY A 32 12.74 16.64 -23.08
N GLY A 33 13.47 17.37 -23.93
CA GLY A 33 13.20 18.78 -24.25
C GLY A 33 11.79 19.04 -24.81
N ASN A 34 11.35 20.30 -24.69
CA ASN A 34 10.05 20.86 -25.07
C ASN A 34 9.67 20.66 -26.56
N THR A 35 9.43 19.43 -27.01
CA THR A 35 8.46 19.23 -28.08
C THR A 35 7.09 19.41 -27.46
N GLU A 36 6.35 20.43 -27.90
CA GLU A 36 4.92 20.56 -27.60
C GLU A 36 4.25 19.25 -28.01
N THR A 37 4.04 18.38 -27.02
CA THR A 37 3.32 17.14 -27.25
C THR A 37 1.87 17.57 -27.49
N PRO A 38 1.23 17.14 -28.59
CA PRO A 38 -0.18 17.43 -28.80
C PRO A 38 -0.95 17.05 -27.55
N THR A 39 -1.71 17.98 -26.98
CA THR A 39 -2.55 17.67 -25.83
C THR A 39 -3.53 16.59 -26.23
N ASN A 40 -3.49 15.44 -25.55
CA ASN A 40 -4.53 14.44 -25.74
C ASN A 40 -5.84 15.02 -25.18
N ASN A 41 -6.96 14.70 -25.82
CA ASN A 41 -8.28 15.16 -25.40
C ASN A 41 -9.12 13.98 -24.89
N TYR A 42 -8.57 13.20 -23.95
CA TYR A 42 -9.32 12.13 -23.30
C TYR A 42 -10.33 12.71 -22.31
N THR A 43 -11.54 12.17 -22.34
CA THR A 43 -12.60 12.43 -21.34
C THR A 43 -12.24 11.80 -20.00
N ASP A 44 -12.85 12.27 -18.91
CA ASP A 44 -12.63 11.71 -17.57
C ASP A 44 -12.90 10.19 -17.50
N ALA A 45 -13.92 9.71 -18.22
CA ALA A 45 -14.22 8.28 -18.29
C ALA A 45 -13.11 7.49 -19.00
N GLN A 46 -12.56 8.03 -20.09
CA GLN A 46 -11.42 7.42 -20.79
C GLN A 46 -10.16 7.44 -19.92
N LEU A 47 -9.89 8.54 -19.21
CA LEU A 47 -8.75 8.66 -18.30
C LEU A 47 -8.79 7.62 -17.17
N ILE A 48 -9.97 7.46 -16.56
CA ILE A 48 -10.22 6.44 -15.54
C ILE A 48 -10.00 5.03 -16.10
N GLU A 49 -10.55 4.73 -17.28
CA GLU A 49 -10.38 3.42 -17.91
C GLU A 49 -8.90 3.15 -18.24
N MET A 50 -8.19 4.14 -18.79
CA MET A 50 -6.78 4.03 -19.15
C MET A 50 -5.91 3.74 -17.92
N VAL A 51 -6.04 4.54 -16.85
CA VAL A 51 -5.22 4.34 -15.66
C VAL A 51 -5.49 2.98 -14.98
N GLN A 52 -6.74 2.50 -14.99
CA GLN A 52 -7.06 1.19 -14.45
C GLN A 52 -6.49 0.05 -15.30
N LYS A 53 -6.58 0.14 -16.64
CA LYS A 53 -5.98 -0.83 -17.56
C LYS A 53 -4.45 -0.82 -17.46
N ASP A 54 -3.85 0.35 -17.33
CA ASP A 54 -2.40 0.50 -17.24
C ASP A 54 -1.85 -0.08 -15.93
N ALA A 55 -2.45 0.24 -14.79
CA ALA A 55 -2.08 -0.38 -13.53
C ALA A 55 -2.28 -1.91 -13.56
N LEU A 56 -3.32 -2.40 -14.24
CA LEU A 56 -3.52 -3.83 -14.46
C LEU A 56 -2.38 -4.48 -15.23
N LYS A 57 -1.77 -3.81 -16.22
CA LYS A 57 -0.62 -4.36 -16.97
C LYS A 57 0.56 -4.70 -16.05
N TYR A 58 0.80 -3.94 -14.99
CA TYR A 58 1.86 -4.27 -14.02
C TYR A 58 1.66 -5.66 -13.40
N PHE A 59 0.43 -5.93 -12.93
CA PHE A 59 0.08 -7.21 -12.31
C PHE A 59 -0.30 -8.30 -13.31
N TRP A 60 -0.54 -7.91 -14.56
CA TRP A 60 -0.91 -8.82 -15.62
C TRP A 60 0.32 -9.17 -16.47
N ASP A 61 0.76 -8.27 -17.34
CA ASP A 61 1.83 -8.50 -18.31
C ASP A 61 3.21 -8.59 -17.66
N TYR A 62 3.45 -7.83 -16.59
CA TYR A 62 4.75 -7.69 -15.93
C TYR A 62 4.88 -8.47 -14.60
N ALA A 63 3.91 -9.34 -14.30
CA ALA A 63 4.01 -10.25 -13.17
C ALA A 63 5.26 -11.17 -13.29
N GLU A 64 5.69 -11.74 -12.16
CA GLU A 64 6.70 -12.79 -12.20
C GLU A 64 6.14 -14.02 -12.94
N SER A 65 6.96 -14.63 -13.78
CA SER A 65 6.54 -15.63 -14.76
C SER A 65 6.04 -16.95 -14.18
N GLY A 66 6.60 -17.43 -13.06
CA GLY A 66 6.26 -18.71 -12.43
C GLY A 66 5.11 -18.58 -11.45
N SER A 67 5.29 -17.77 -10.42
CA SER A 67 4.32 -17.49 -9.35
C SER A 67 3.09 -16.71 -9.83
N LYS A 68 3.22 -15.94 -10.92
CA LYS A 68 2.19 -14.99 -11.38
C LYS A 68 1.85 -13.89 -10.35
N LEU A 69 2.71 -13.72 -9.35
CA LEU A 69 2.60 -12.70 -8.33
C LEU A 69 3.29 -11.40 -8.77
N ALA A 70 3.06 -10.32 -8.01
CA ALA A 70 3.63 -9.02 -8.31
C ALA A 70 5.14 -9.04 -8.03
N ARG A 71 5.95 -8.62 -9.00
CA ARG A 71 7.35 -8.30 -8.75
C ARG A 71 7.44 -7.16 -7.75
N GLU A 72 8.50 -7.08 -6.96
CA GLU A 72 8.73 -5.90 -6.11
C GLU A 72 8.82 -4.62 -6.96
N ARG A 73 9.63 -4.70 -8.02
CA ARG A 73 9.94 -3.59 -8.91
C ARG A 73 9.98 -4.05 -10.36
N TYR A 74 9.72 -3.12 -11.27
CA TYR A 74 9.93 -3.31 -12.70
C TYR A 74 10.67 -2.11 -13.28
N HIS A 75 11.87 -2.35 -13.81
CA HIS A 75 12.71 -1.32 -14.42
C HIS A 75 12.60 -1.44 -15.94
N THR A 76 12.08 -0.41 -16.62
CA THR A 76 11.93 -0.50 -18.08
C THR A 76 13.27 -0.49 -18.81
N ASP A 77 14.28 0.17 -18.21
CA ASP A 77 15.66 0.24 -18.67
C ASP A 77 16.49 -1.02 -18.30
N ASN A 78 16.04 -1.81 -17.32
CA ASN A 78 16.66 -3.08 -16.96
C ASN A 78 15.64 -4.15 -16.50
N PRO A 79 14.82 -4.71 -17.42
CA PRO A 79 13.70 -5.58 -17.05
C PRO A 79 14.08 -6.90 -16.35
N SER A 80 15.35 -7.30 -16.39
CA SER A 80 15.87 -8.50 -15.72
C SER A 80 16.26 -8.26 -14.27
N GLN A 81 16.46 -7.01 -13.85
CA GLN A 81 16.80 -6.67 -12.47
C GLN A 81 15.66 -7.07 -11.53
N ASP A 82 15.98 -7.88 -10.53
CA ASP A 82 15.05 -8.37 -9.51
C ASP A 82 13.79 -9.04 -10.09
N ALA A 83 13.86 -9.52 -11.34
CA ALA A 83 12.71 -10.02 -12.09
C ALA A 83 12.00 -11.21 -11.41
N ASN A 84 12.69 -11.89 -10.50
CA ASN A 84 12.21 -13.05 -9.76
C ASN A 84 11.88 -12.72 -8.29
N ILE A 85 12.04 -11.49 -7.82
CA ILE A 85 11.66 -11.10 -6.46
C ILE A 85 10.19 -10.67 -6.49
N VAL A 86 9.34 -11.41 -5.79
CA VAL A 86 7.93 -11.05 -5.61
C VAL A 86 7.71 -10.51 -4.20
N THR A 87 6.87 -9.47 -4.11
CA THR A 87 6.48 -8.84 -2.85
C THR A 87 5.12 -9.35 -2.39
N THR A 88 5.01 -9.71 -1.12
CA THR A 88 3.79 -10.29 -0.55
C THR A 88 2.65 -9.28 -0.50
N GLY A 89 2.85 -8.09 0.08
CA GLY A 89 1.80 -7.09 0.21
C GLY A 89 1.39 -6.47 -1.12
N GLY A 90 2.37 -6.12 -1.96
CA GLY A 90 2.11 -5.66 -3.32
C GLY A 90 1.37 -6.70 -4.18
N SER A 91 1.59 -8.00 -3.93
CA SER A 91 0.80 -9.05 -4.55
C SER A 91 -0.65 -9.08 -4.09
N GLY A 92 -0.92 -8.77 -2.82
CA GLY A 92 -2.28 -8.57 -2.31
C GLY A 92 -3.05 -7.50 -3.08
N PHE A 93 -2.38 -6.37 -3.35
CA PHE A 93 -2.92 -5.28 -4.16
C PHE A 93 -3.14 -5.72 -5.61
N GLY A 94 -2.22 -6.53 -6.15
CA GLY A 94 -2.34 -7.15 -7.46
C GLY A 94 -3.55 -8.07 -7.60
N LEU A 95 -3.85 -8.90 -6.59
CA LEU A 95 -5.04 -9.76 -6.59
C LEU A 95 -6.32 -8.91 -6.71
N MET A 96 -6.42 -7.82 -5.95
CA MET A 96 -7.55 -6.89 -6.04
C MET A 96 -7.63 -6.21 -7.41
N THR A 97 -6.49 -5.81 -7.97
CA THR A 97 -6.40 -5.20 -9.31
C THR A 97 -6.89 -6.16 -10.40
N ILE A 98 -6.56 -7.46 -10.30
CA ILE A 98 -7.08 -8.48 -11.22
C ILE A 98 -8.61 -8.59 -11.11
N LEU A 99 -9.19 -8.54 -9.91
CA LEU A 99 -10.65 -8.54 -9.74
C LEU A 99 -11.31 -7.32 -10.40
N VAL A 100 -10.70 -6.13 -10.29
CA VAL A 100 -11.13 -4.93 -11.02
C VAL A 100 -11.08 -5.17 -12.53
N GLY A 101 -10.01 -5.79 -13.03
CA GLY A 101 -9.87 -6.18 -14.43
C GLY A 101 -10.96 -7.11 -14.93
N ILE A 102 -11.34 -8.12 -14.14
CA ILE A 102 -12.46 -9.02 -14.45
C ILE A 102 -13.78 -8.22 -14.47
N LYS A 103 -14.05 -7.45 -13.41
CA LYS A 103 -15.30 -6.69 -13.25
C LYS A 103 -15.54 -5.75 -14.43
N ASN A 104 -14.51 -5.06 -14.89
CA ASN A 104 -14.61 -4.08 -15.96
C ASN A 104 -14.41 -4.68 -17.36
N GLY A 105 -14.22 -5.99 -17.47
CA GLY A 105 -14.05 -6.69 -18.76
C GLY A 105 -12.73 -6.37 -19.47
N TYR A 106 -11.69 -5.98 -18.72
CA TYR A 106 -10.37 -5.67 -19.29
C TYR A 106 -9.54 -6.93 -19.60
N ILE A 107 -9.86 -8.03 -18.94
CA ILE A 107 -9.24 -9.35 -19.11
C ILE A 107 -10.33 -10.43 -19.10
N SER A 108 -10.05 -11.58 -19.71
CA SER A 108 -10.95 -12.72 -19.67
C SER A 108 -11.09 -13.25 -18.24
N ARG A 109 -12.34 -13.47 -17.81
CA ARG A 109 -12.63 -14.10 -16.52
C ARG A 109 -11.95 -15.47 -16.37
N ALA A 110 -12.01 -16.30 -17.42
CA ALA A 110 -11.41 -17.64 -17.39
C ALA A 110 -9.87 -17.60 -17.28
N GLU A 111 -9.23 -16.68 -18.00
CA GLU A 111 -7.77 -16.50 -17.90
C GLU A 111 -7.37 -15.98 -16.52
N ALA A 112 -8.16 -15.05 -15.96
CA ALA A 112 -7.94 -14.53 -14.61
C ALA A 112 -8.10 -15.60 -13.53
N VAL A 113 -9.09 -16.49 -13.66
CA VAL A 113 -9.26 -17.65 -12.78
C VAL A 113 -8.04 -18.57 -12.86
N SER A 114 -7.57 -18.92 -14.05
CA SER A 114 -6.35 -19.73 -14.23
C SER A 114 -5.10 -19.07 -13.60
N ARG A 115 -4.97 -17.75 -13.78
CA ARG A 115 -3.91 -16.94 -13.15
C ARG A 115 -3.97 -17.04 -11.63
N LEU A 116 -5.12 -16.71 -11.04
CA LEU A 116 -5.32 -16.69 -9.60
C LEU A 116 -5.08 -18.08 -9.01
N ALA A 117 -5.50 -19.16 -9.69
CA ALA A 117 -5.18 -20.51 -9.27
C ALA A 117 -3.67 -20.76 -9.20
N THR A 118 -2.90 -20.32 -10.19
CA THR A 118 -1.43 -20.40 -10.18
C THR A 118 -0.84 -19.62 -9.00
N SER A 119 -1.26 -18.37 -8.80
CA SER A 119 -0.79 -17.53 -7.71
C SER A 119 -1.08 -18.11 -6.33
N LEU A 120 -2.30 -18.60 -6.09
CA LEU A 120 -2.66 -19.19 -4.80
C LEU A 120 -1.99 -20.54 -4.58
N ASN A 121 -1.74 -21.33 -5.64
CA ASN A 121 -0.94 -22.55 -5.55
C ASN A 121 0.50 -22.24 -5.17
N PHE A 122 1.09 -21.19 -5.73
CA PHE A 122 2.43 -20.74 -5.34
C PHE A 122 2.46 -20.33 -3.86
N LEU A 123 1.54 -19.46 -3.42
CA LEU A 123 1.47 -18.99 -2.03
C LEU A 123 1.26 -20.12 -1.01
N GLN A 124 0.53 -21.16 -1.38
CA GLN A 124 0.34 -22.35 -0.55
C GLN A 124 1.66 -23.09 -0.27
N ASN A 125 2.59 -23.09 -1.22
CA ASN A 125 3.84 -23.85 -1.16
C ASN A 125 5.07 -22.98 -0.82
N ALA A 126 4.93 -21.66 -0.85
CA ALA A 126 5.98 -20.73 -0.45
C ALA A 126 6.27 -20.82 1.07
N ASN A 127 7.44 -20.34 1.47
CA ASN A 127 7.83 -20.25 2.87
C ASN A 127 6.82 -19.43 3.67
N ARG A 128 6.42 -19.98 4.82
CA ARG A 128 5.57 -19.32 5.82
C ARG A 128 6.16 -19.55 7.21
N PHE A 129 5.97 -18.57 8.08
CA PHE A 129 6.52 -18.51 9.43
C PHE A 129 5.37 -18.22 10.39
N HIS A 130 4.91 -19.25 11.10
CA HIS A 130 3.63 -19.18 11.85
C HIS A 130 2.48 -18.69 10.95
N GLY A 131 2.43 -19.25 9.74
CA GLY A 131 1.44 -18.88 8.74
C GLY A 131 1.63 -17.50 8.10
N ALA A 132 2.52 -16.61 8.55
CA ALA A 132 2.81 -15.36 7.84
C ALA A 132 3.80 -15.60 6.70
N TRP A 133 3.66 -14.89 5.58
CA TRP A 133 4.67 -14.88 4.51
C TRP A 133 5.77 -13.86 4.83
N PRO A 134 6.98 -14.04 4.29
CA PRO A 134 8.00 -12.99 4.33
C PRO A 134 7.62 -11.80 3.45
N HIS A 135 8.31 -10.68 3.64
CA HIS A 135 8.17 -9.50 2.78
C HIS A 135 8.45 -9.85 1.31
N TRP A 136 9.60 -10.46 1.04
CA TRP A 136 10.00 -10.91 -0.29
C TRP A 136 10.12 -12.43 -0.38
N ILE A 137 9.65 -12.95 -1.51
CA ILE A 137 9.73 -14.36 -1.89
C ILE A 137 10.44 -14.44 -3.24
N ASN A 138 11.26 -15.46 -3.44
CA ASN A 138 11.75 -15.80 -4.76
C ASN A 138 10.61 -16.48 -5.55
N GLY A 139 10.08 -15.79 -6.56
CA GLY A 139 8.95 -16.21 -7.39
C GLY A 139 9.16 -17.51 -8.16
N THR A 140 10.41 -18.00 -8.26
CA THR A 140 10.71 -19.26 -8.96
C THR A 140 10.57 -20.49 -8.07
N ASN A 141 10.80 -20.36 -6.75
CA ASN A 141 10.94 -21.51 -5.86
C ASN A 141 10.22 -21.36 -4.50
N GLY A 142 9.62 -20.20 -4.22
CA GLY A 142 8.86 -19.97 -2.99
C GLY A 142 9.71 -19.74 -1.74
N GLN A 143 11.04 -19.63 -1.86
CA GLN A 143 11.92 -19.39 -0.71
C GLN A 143 11.91 -17.91 -0.29
N VAL A 144 12.08 -17.64 1.00
CA VAL A 144 12.26 -16.28 1.52
C VAL A 144 13.49 -15.63 0.89
N VAL A 145 13.34 -14.37 0.46
CA VAL A 145 14.46 -13.47 0.16
C VAL A 145 14.53 -12.49 1.34
N PRO A 146 15.59 -12.53 2.17
CA PRO A 146 15.70 -11.63 3.31
C PRO A 146 15.67 -10.16 2.87
N PHE A 147 14.80 -9.36 3.47
CA PHE A 147 14.75 -7.91 3.24
C PHE A 147 15.91 -7.20 3.97
N SER A 148 16.36 -7.77 5.09
CA SER A 148 17.59 -7.41 5.79
C SER A 148 18.17 -8.63 6.50
N GLN A 149 19.33 -8.49 7.17
CA GLN A 149 19.95 -9.60 7.90
C GLN A 149 18.99 -10.27 8.90
N LYS A 150 18.20 -9.49 9.63
CA LYS A 150 17.29 -9.97 10.68
C LYS A 150 15.84 -10.15 10.21
N ASP A 151 15.51 -9.58 9.06
CA ASP A 151 14.21 -9.72 8.43
C ASP A 151 14.26 -10.81 7.34
N ASN A 152 14.26 -12.05 7.81
CA ASN A 152 14.33 -13.27 7.01
C ASN A 152 13.26 -14.29 7.41
N GLY A 153 12.18 -13.82 8.03
CA GLY A 153 11.09 -14.61 8.55
C GLY A 153 9.74 -14.07 8.10
N GLY A 154 8.73 -14.15 8.96
CA GLY A 154 7.40 -13.65 8.64
C GLY A 154 7.31 -12.14 8.82
N ASP A 155 6.74 -11.47 7.82
CA ASP A 155 6.31 -10.08 7.87
C ASP A 155 4.78 -10.05 7.99
N LEU A 156 4.28 -9.66 9.16
CA LEU A 156 2.84 -9.68 9.44
C LEU A 156 2.08 -8.56 8.71
N VAL A 157 2.72 -7.42 8.45
CA VAL A 157 2.10 -6.27 7.78
C VAL A 157 1.90 -6.60 6.30
N GLU A 158 2.95 -7.08 5.62
CA GLU A 158 2.87 -7.53 4.23
C GLU A 158 1.86 -8.68 4.07
N THR A 159 1.88 -9.63 5.03
CA THR A 159 0.90 -10.70 5.11
C THR A 159 -0.53 -10.17 5.23
N SER A 160 -0.76 -9.09 5.98
CA SER A 160 -2.08 -8.48 6.13
C SER A 160 -2.59 -7.83 4.85
N PHE A 161 -1.71 -7.22 4.05
CA PHE A 161 -2.04 -6.67 2.74
C PHE A 161 -2.41 -7.78 1.76
N LEU A 162 -1.64 -8.88 1.73
CA LEU A 162 -2.00 -10.08 0.97
C LEU A 162 -3.34 -10.65 1.41
N ALA A 163 -3.53 -10.83 2.72
CA ALA A 163 -4.76 -11.37 3.28
C ALA A 163 -5.98 -10.51 2.97
N GLN A 164 -5.83 -9.18 2.93
CA GLN A 164 -6.87 -8.26 2.46
C GLN A 164 -7.32 -8.63 1.03
N GLY A 165 -6.37 -8.88 0.13
CA GLY A 165 -6.64 -9.33 -1.25
C GLY A 165 -7.28 -10.73 -1.31
N LEU A 166 -6.81 -11.66 -0.47
CA LEU A 166 -7.38 -13.01 -0.38
C LEU A 166 -8.86 -12.99 0.04
N ILE A 167 -9.25 -12.11 0.98
CA ILE A 167 -10.65 -11.94 1.38
C ILE A 167 -11.48 -11.44 0.19
N CYS A 168 -11.00 -10.45 -0.57
CA CYS A 168 -11.70 -9.98 -1.76
C CYS A 168 -11.88 -11.11 -2.80
N VAL A 169 -10.83 -11.91 -3.06
CA VAL A 169 -10.90 -13.07 -3.97
C VAL A 169 -11.91 -14.10 -3.47
N ARG A 170 -11.86 -14.44 -2.18
CA ARG A 170 -12.81 -15.36 -1.54
C ARG A 170 -14.24 -14.90 -1.77
N GLU A 171 -14.55 -13.66 -1.38
CA GLU A 171 -15.90 -13.11 -1.42
C GLU A 171 -16.43 -12.92 -2.84
N TYR A 172 -15.56 -12.66 -3.81
CA TYR A 172 -15.96 -12.52 -5.21
C TYR A 172 -16.41 -13.85 -5.84
N PHE A 173 -15.78 -14.96 -5.47
CA PHE A 173 -16.04 -16.27 -6.07
C PHE A 173 -16.83 -17.25 -5.17
N LYS A 174 -17.15 -16.90 -3.90
CA LYS A 174 -17.74 -17.82 -2.90
C LYS A 174 -19.06 -18.49 -3.31
N ASN A 175 -19.83 -17.84 -4.19
CA ASN A 175 -21.14 -18.32 -4.65
C ASN A 175 -21.11 -18.74 -6.13
N SER A 176 -19.93 -18.93 -6.73
CA SER A 176 -19.84 -19.34 -8.12
C SER A 176 -20.34 -20.76 -8.32
N SER A 177 -21.05 -20.99 -9.43
CA SER A 177 -21.41 -22.34 -9.90
C SER A 177 -20.29 -23.00 -10.70
N ASP A 178 -19.23 -22.25 -11.07
CA ASP A 178 -18.04 -22.80 -11.70
C ASP A 178 -17.11 -23.40 -10.63
N ALA A 179 -16.78 -24.68 -10.78
CA ALA A 179 -15.95 -25.41 -9.83
C ALA A 179 -14.53 -24.84 -9.69
N SER A 180 -13.96 -24.28 -10.76
CA SER A 180 -12.62 -23.68 -10.74
C SER A 180 -12.59 -22.37 -9.96
N GLU A 181 -13.63 -21.55 -10.09
CA GLU A 181 -13.81 -20.33 -9.31
C GLU A 181 -14.04 -20.63 -7.83
N LEU A 182 -14.91 -21.60 -7.53
CA LEU A 182 -15.18 -22.02 -6.16
C LEU A 182 -13.91 -22.58 -5.50
N ALA A 183 -13.07 -23.32 -6.23
CA ALA A 183 -11.80 -23.83 -5.72
C ALA A 183 -10.82 -22.71 -5.35
N ILE A 184 -10.78 -21.61 -6.12
CA ILE A 184 -9.97 -20.43 -5.79
C ILE A 184 -10.51 -19.73 -4.54
N SER A 185 -11.82 -19.59 -4.41
CA SER A 185 -12.45 -19.03 -3.21
C SER A 185 -12.08 -19.82 -1.96
N GLN A 186 -12.22 -21.15 -2.01
CA GLN A 186 -11.89 -22.05 -0.91
C GLN A 186 -10.40 -22.02 -0.57
N LYS A 187 -9.52 -21.95 -1.58
CA LYS A 187 -8.08 -21.85 -1.36
C LYS A 187 -7.71 -20.52 -0.71
N ALA A 188 -8.28 -19.41 -1.16
CA ALA A 188 -8.06 -18.10 -0.53
C ALA A 188 -8.50 -18.11 0.94
N ASP A 189 -9.65 -18.70 1.25
CA ASP A 189 -10.13 -18.87 2.63
C ASP A 189 -9.17 -19.70 3.50
N ALA A 190 -8.70 -20.84 2.99
CA ALA A 190 -7.75 -21.69 3.71
C ALA A 190 -6.40 -21.00 3.96
N LEU A 191 -5.88 -20.26 2.97
CA LEU A 191 -4.62 -19.53 3.09
C LEU A 191 -4.71 -18.44 4.17
N TRP A 192 -5.78 -17.64 4.15
CA TRP A 192 -6.09 -16.62 5.14
C TRP A 192 -6.24 -17.20 6.56
N LYS A 193 -7.05 -18.25 6.72
CA LYS A 193 -7.33 -18.88 8.02
C LYS A 193 -6.11 -19.58 8.63
N GLY A 194 -5.08 -19.84 7.83
CA GLY A 194 -3.82 -20.45 8.25
C GLY A 194 -2.80 -19.47 8.83
N ILE A 195 -3.10 -18.17 8.93
CA ILE A 195 -2.17 -17.17 9.49
C ILE A 195 -2.31 -17.11 11.02
N GLU A 196 -1.23 -17.36 11.75
CA GLU A 196 -1.23 -17.41 13.22
C GLU A 196 -1.03 -16.01 13.83
N TRP A 197 -2.01 -15.11 13.69
CA TRP A 197 -1.87 -13.71 14.14
C TRP A 197 -1.51 -13.55 15.61
N ASN A 198 -2.09 -14.39 16.48
CA ASN A 198 -1.81 -14.38 17.91
C ASN A 198 -0.36 -14.79 18.25
N TRP A 199 0.36 -15.51 17.38
CA TRP A 199 1.80 -15.77 17.54
C TRP A 199 2.58 -14.46 17.59
N TYR A 200 2.20 -13.49 16.76
CA TYR A 200 2.88 -12.20 16.66
C TYR A 200 2.58 -11.26 17.84
N THR A 201 1.87 -11.74 18.86
CA THR A 201 1.73 -11.06 20.17
C THR A 201 2.71 -11.58 21.23
N GLN A 202 3.50 -12.61 20.91
CA GLN A 202 4.37 -13.31 21.87
C GLN A 202 5.75 -12.65 22.05
N ASN A 203 5.98 -11.47 21.47
CA ASN A 203 7.21 -10.71 21.70
C ASN A 203 7.29 -10.27 23.18
N PRO A 204 8.25 -10.75 23.97
CA PRO A 204 8.34 -10.42 25.40
C PRO A 204 8.63 -8.93 25.65
N ALA A 205 9.18 -8.21 24.66
CA ALA A 205 9.44 -6.78 24.75
C ALA A 205 8.22 -5.91 24.40
N ALA A 206 7.14 -6.50 23.89
CA ALA A 206 5.94 -5.79 23.45
C ALA A 206 4.63 -6.53 23.83
N PRO A 207 4.36 -6.72 25.13
CA PRO A 207 3.15 -7.40 25.58
C PRO A 207 1.90 -6.65 25.15
N ASN A 208 0.83 -7.40 24.80
CA ASN A 208 -0.44 -6.87 24.30
C ASN A 208 -0.30 -5.99 23.04
N MET A 209 0.59 -6.37 22.13
CA MET A 209 0.76 -5.68 20.85
C MET A 209 1.09 -6.70 19.76
N LEU A 210 0.69 -6.41 18.53
CA LEU A 210 1.27 -7.12 17.39
C LEU A 210 2.70 -6.61 17.16
N THR A 211 3.61 -7.52 16.85
CA THR A 211 4.97 -7.22 16.38
C THR A 211 5.04 -7.51 14.89
N TRP A 212 5.69 -6.62 14.14
CA TRP A 212 5.76 -6.68 12.69
C TRP A 212 6.44 -7.97 12.18
N HIS A 213 7.57 -8.35 12.80
CA HIS A 213 8.41 -9.43 12.31
C HIS A 213 8.61 -10.54 13.34
N TRP A 214 8.75 -11.76 12.85
CA TRP A 214 9.30 -12.89 13.60
C TRP A 214 10.22 -13.71 12.69
N SER A 215 11.37 -14.15 13.20
CA SER A 215 12.34 -14.95 12.46
C SER A 215 12.65 -16.27 13.16
N PRO A 216 12.79 -17.40 12.43
CA PRO A 216 13.27 -18.65 13.03
C PRO A 216 14.73 -18.58 13.48
N ASN A 217 15.51 -17.62 12.98
CA ASN A 217 16.94 -17.47 13.29
C ASN A 217 17.21 -16.35 14.31
N TYR A 218 16.28 -15.40 14.43
CA TYR A 218 16.46 -14.18 15.22
C TYR A 218 15.30 -13.89 16.18
N ASP A 219 14.30 -14.76 16.26
CA ASP A 219 13.08 -14.59 17.05
C ASP A 219 12.48 -13.20 16.85
N TRP A 220 12.45 -12.40 17.93
CA TRP A 220 11.86 -11.06 17.99
C TRP A 220 12.91 -9.94 17.87
N GLN A 221 14.15 -10.22 17.46
CA GLN A 221 15.23 -9.22 17.49
C GLN A 221 15.04 -8.02 16.56
N MET A 222 14.16 -8.10 15.56
CA MET A 222 13.71 -6.90 14.81
C MET A 222 12.98 -5.93 15.73
N ASN A 223 12.21 -6.45 16.70
CA ASN A 223 11.54 -5.74 17.78
C ASN A 223 10.80 -4.46 17.34
N MET A 224 9.92 -4.62 16.34
CA MET A 224 9.10 -3.53 15.81
C MET A 224 7.62 -3.74 16.18
N PRO A 225 7.19 -3.29 17.38
CA PRO A 225 5.79 -3.37 17.77
C PRO A 225 4.94 -2.35 17.01
N LEU A 226 3.78 -2.78 16.52
CA LEU A 226 2.91 -1.98 15.67
C LEU A 226 2.09 -0.99 16.52
N ARG A 227 2.15 0.30 16.19
CA ARG A 227 1.47 1.39 16.92
C ARG A 227 0.84 2.35 15.92
N GLY A 228 -0.38 2.80 16.18
CA GLY A 228 -1.01 3.78 15.31
C GLY A 228 -0.57 5.23 15.57
N PHE A 229 -0.74 6.14 14.60
CA PHE A 229 -1.33 5.89 13.28
C PHE A 229 -0.25 5.81 12.19
N ASP A 230 -0.33 4.75 11.38
CA ASP A 230 0.45 4.50 10.16
C ASP A 230 -0.33 3.54 9.22
N GLU A 231 0.32 2.92 8.25
CA GLU A 231 -0.32 2.02 7.26
C GLU A 231 -0.86 0.71 7.83
N THR A 232 -0.58 0.38 9.09
CA THR A 232 -0.68 -1.00 9.61
C THR A 232 -2.04 -1.36 10.25
N LEU A 233 -3.04 -0.48 10.18
CA LEU A 233 -4.39 -0.69 10.76
C LEU A 233 -4.99 -2.04 10.39
N ILE A 234 -4.92 -2.42 9.11
CA ILE A 234 -5.54 -3.64 8.60
C ILE A 234 -4.93 -4.88 9.24
N THR A 235 -3.68 -4.85 9.68
CA THR A 235 -3.03 -5.94 10.42
C THR A 235 -3.80 -6.28 11.69
N TYR A 236 -4.22 -5.28 12.46
CA TYR A 236 -5.00 -5.50 13.68
C TYR A 236 -6.42 -5.99 13.40
N ILE A 237 -7.06 -5.44 12.36
CA ILE A 237 -8.42 -5.85 11.96
C ILE A 237 -8.42 -7.31 11.50
N MET A 238 -7.45 -7.67 10.66
CA MET A 238 -7.26 -9.04 10.20
C MET A 238 -6.94 -9.98 11.37
N ALA A 239 -6.05 -9.58 12.27
CA ALA A 239 -5.76 -10.36 13.47
C ALA A 239 -7.01 -10.61 14.33
N ALA A 240 -7.89 -9.61 14.49
CA ALA A 240 -9.13 -9.78 15.25
C ALA A 240 -10.18 -10.62 14.50
N ALA A 241 -10.21 -10.52 13.16
CA ALA A 241 -11.13 -11.25 12.30
C ALA A 241 -10.78 -12.73 12.11
N SER A 242 -9.55 -13.15 12.40
CA SER A 242 -9.14 -14.55 12.26
C SER A 242 -9.99 -15.47 13.15
N PRO A 243 -10.62 -16.52 12.59
CA PRO A 243 -11.43 -17.44 13.39
C PRO A 243 -10.57 -18.43 14.20
N ASN A 244 -9.34 -18.69 13.77
CA ASN A 244 -8.48 -19.73 14.36
C ASN A 244 -7.41 -19.14 15.29
N TYR A 245 -6.93 -17.93 14.97
CA TYR A 245 -5.77 -17.32 15.62
C TYR A 245 -6.04 -15.86 15.98
N SER A 246 -7.23 -15.59 16.51
CA SER A 246 -7.71 -14.25 16.83
C SER A 246 -6.88 -13.58 17.95
N ILE A 247 -6.70 -12.26 17.87
CA ILE A 247 -6.22 -11.44 19.00
C ILE A 247 -7.37 -10.92 19.84
N ASP A 248 -7.10 -10.58 21.11
CA ASP A 248 -8.08 -9.93 21.98
C ASP A 248 -8.08 -8.41 21.85
N LYS A 249 -9.21 -7.77 22.17
CA LYS A 249 -9.39 -6.31 22.09
C LYS A 249 -8.29 -5.49 22.81
N PRO A 250 -7.75 -5.90 23.96
CA PRO A 250 -6.65 -5.18 24.60
C PRO A 250 -5.39 -5.06 23.74
N VAL A 251 -5.11 -6.02 22.85
CA VAL A 251 -3.97 -5.97 21.92
C VAL A 251 -4.11 -4.77 20.99
N TYR A 252 -5.31 -4.53 20.46
CA TYR A 252 -5.64 -3.37 19.66
C TYR A 252 -5.62 -2.06 20.47
N GLN A 253 -6.30 -2.05 21.61
CA GLN A 253 -6.43 -0.83 22.42
C GLN A 253 -5.08 -0.31 22.94
N GLN A 254 -4.21 -1.21 23.40
CA GLN A 254 -2.91 -0.84 23.97
C GLN A 254 -1.85 -0.65 22.88
N GLY A 255 -1.87 -1.52 21.85
CA GLY A 255 -0.94 -1.48 20.73
C GLY A 255 -1.25 -0.36 19.74
N TRP A 256 -2.23 -0.62 18.88
CA TRP A 256 -2.64 0.30 17.80
C TRP A 256 -3.15 1.64 18.34
N ALA A 257 -4.20 1.61 19.15
CA ALA A 257 -4.87 2.85 19.60
C ALA A 257 -4.09 3.60 20.69
N ARG A 258 -3.00 3.00 21.21
CA ARG A 258 -2.12 3.59 22.22
C ARG A 258 -2.88 4.10 23.45
N SER A 259 -3.89 3.34 23.87
CA SER A 259 -4.81 3.69 24.95
C SER A 259 -5.40 5.10 24.78
N GLY A 260 -5.79 5.44 23.54
CA GLY A 260 -6.36 6.74 23.18
C GLY A 260 -5.36 7.78 22.70
N SER A 261 -4.05 7.57 22.89
CA SER A 261 -3.00 8.50 22.44
C SER A 261 -2.83 8.54 20.91
N ILE A 262 -3.59 7.73 20.16
CA ILE A 262 -3.66 7.83 18.71
C ILE A 262 -4.38 9.11 18.24
N LYS A 263 -5.26 9.70 19.06
CA LYS A 263 -6.00 10.94 18.72
C LYS A 263 -5.06 12.14 18.60
N ASN A 264 -5.32 12.99 17.63
CA ASN A 264 -4.70 14.30 17.52
C ASN A 264 -5.79 15.39 17.50
N THR A 265 -5.47 16.55 18.09
CA THR A 265 -6.40 17.69 18.25
C THR A 265 -5.91 18.94 17.51
N GLY A 266 -4.85 18.81 16.72
CA GLY A 266 -4.26 19.87 15.93
C GLY A 266 -5.00 20.08 14.61
N SER A 267 -4.55 21.09 13.87
CA SER A 267 -5.10 21.42 12.56
C SER A 267 -4.01 21.94 11.63
N GLN A 268 -4.14 21.67 10.33
CA GLN A 268 -3.31 22.23 9.27
C GLN A 268 -4.20 22.71 8.14
N PHE A 269 -3.90 23.88 7.56
CA PHE A 269 -4.72 24.51 6.51
C PHE A 269 -6.22 24.63 6.88
N GLY A 270 -6.51 24.82 8.18
CA GLY A 270 -7.88 24.88 8.70
C GLY A 270 -8.60 23.52 8.81
N LEU A 271 -7.90 22.41 8.53
CA LEU A 271 -8.43 21.05 8.58
C LEU A 271 -7.91 20.30 9.82
N PRO A 272 -8.74 19.54 10.54
CA PRO A 272 -8.28 18.72 11.67
C PRO A 272 -7.29 17.63 11.25
N VAL A 273 -6.17 17.53 11.98
CA VAL A 273 -5.29 16.36 11.94
C VAL A 273 -5.87 15.35 12.93
N VAL A 274 -6.65 14.38 12.45
CA VAL A 274 -7.48 13.50 13.29
C VAL A 274 -6.65 12.54 14.16
N VAL A 275 -5.46 12.14 13.68
CA VAL A 275 -4.62 11.10 14.28
C VAL A 275 -3.15 11.52 14.39
N ASN A 276 -2.47 11.01 15.40
CA ASN A 276 -1.03 11.15 15.58
C ASN A 276 -0.29 10.22 14.61
N HIS A 277 0.19 10.80 13.52
CA HIS A 277 0.99 10.12 12.52
C HIS A 277 2.40 9.85 13.09
N ASN A 278 2.82 8.58 13.09
CA ASN A 278 4.17 8.21 13.55
C ASN A 278 5.26 8.99 12.79
N GLY A 279 6.31 9.47 13.46
CA GLY A 279 7.41 10.18 12.78
C GLY A 279 7.06 11.51 12.08
N ALA A 280 5.78 11.91 12.03
CA ALA A 280 5.28 13.11 11.36
C ALA A 280 4.74 14.12 12.37
N ASN A 281 5.51 14.39 13.43
CA ASN A 281 5.07 15.27 14.52
C ASN A 281 4.64 16.66 14.00
N GLY A 282 3.40 17.06 14.34
CA GLY A 282 2.84 18.36 13.93
C GLY A 282 2.39 18.43 12.47
N THR A 283 2.41 17.31 11.74
CA THR A 283 1.96 17.21 10.35
C THR A 283 1.32 15.84 10.06
N VAL A 284 0.91 15.63 8.82
CA VAL A 284 0.46 14.32 8.32
C VAL A 284 1.63 13.51 7.74
N GLY A 285 1.49 12.20 7.71
CA GLY A 285 2.48 11.25 7.18
C GLY A 285 2.44 11.13 5.64
N PRO A 286 3.15 10.15 5.04
CA PRO A 286 3.08 9.89 3.61
C PRO A 286 1.68 9.39 3.21
N MET A 287 1.23 9.68 1.99
CA MET A 287 -0.17 9.41 1.61
C MET A 287 -0.59 7.94 1.68
N PHE A 288 0.33 7.00 1.47
CA PHE A 288 0.01 5.57 1.45
C PHE A 288 -0.59 5.05 2.77
N TRP A 289 -0.39 5.75 3.89
CA TRP A 289 -1.02 5.45 5.18
C TRP A 289 -2.55 5.56 5.14
N SER A 290 -3.08 6.37 4.23
CA SER A 290 -4.52 6.47 3.96
C SER A 290 -4.99 5.57 2.81
N HIS A 291 -4.11 4.71 2.27
CA HIS A 291 -4.41 3.83 1.13
C HIS A 291 -4.38 2.35 1.47
N TYR A 292 -3.24 1.82 1.97
CA TYR A 292 -2.99 0.37 1.97
C TYR A 292 -3.99 -0.42 2.83
N SER A 293 -4.29 0.10 4.02
CA SER A 293 -5.30 -0.50 4.90
C SER A 293 -6.72 -0.34 4.39
N PHE A 294 -6.97 0.55 3.43
CA PHE A 294 -8.29 1.00 2.99
C PHE A 294 -8.64 0.58 1.55
N LEU A 295 -7.91 -0.37 0.96
CA LEU A 295 -8.26 -0.92 -0.35
C LEU A 295 -9.52 -1.80 -0.29
N GLY A 296 -9.67 -2.54 0.81
CA GLY A 296 -10.84 -3.36 1.16
C GLY A 296 -11.60 -2.80 2.36
N LEU A 297 -10.91 -2.29 3.39
CA LEU A 297 -11.59 -1.65 4.52
C LEU A 297 -12.20 -0.31 4.07
N ASP A 298 -13.52 -0.18 4.13
CA ASP A 298 -14.20 1.06 3.78
C ASP A 298 -14.10 2.09 4.91
N PRO A 299 -13.41 3.23 4.74
CA PRO A 299 -13.30 4.24 5.79
C PRO A 299 -14.60 5.04 5.96
N ARG A 300 -15.52 5.02 4.99
CA ARG A 300 -16.72 5.87 5.03
C ARG A 300 -17.63 5.43 6.17
N GLY A 301 -17.90 6.36 7.07
CA GLY A 301 -18.71 6.08 8.25
C GLY A 301 -18.11 5.04 9.20
N LEU A 302 -16.84 4.65 9.01
CA LEU A 302 -16.12 3.73 9.88
C LEU A 302 -15.49 4.50 11.02
N SER A 303 -15.78 4.07 12.23
CA SER A 303 -15.20 4.66 13.44
C SER A 303 -15.01 3.60 14.50
N ASP A 304 -14.12 3.87 15.45
CA ASP A 304 -14.05 3.14 16.70
C ASP A 304 -14.15 4.13 17.89
N GLU A 305 -13.78 3.69 19.08
CA GLU A 305 -13.73 4.54 20.28
C GLU A 305 -12.80 5.78 20.11
N TYR A 306 -11.86 5.71 19.17
CA TYR A 306 -10.78 6.67 19.07
C TYR A 306 -10.78 7.52 17.81
N VAL A 307 -11.15 6.99 16.66
CA VAL A 307 -10.90 7.62 15.36
C VAL A 307 -12.13 7.49 14.49
N ASN A 308 -12.51 8.59 13.84
CA ASN A 308 -13.33 8.53 12.64
C ASN A 308 -12.38 8.35 11.45
N TYR A 309 -12.35 7.15 10.88
CA TYR A 309 -11.39 6.80 9.83
C TYR A 309 -11.70 7.48 8.50
N GLY A 310 -12.98 7.79 8.24
CA GLY A 310 -13.39 8.59 7.08
C GLY A 310 -12.85 10.02 7.16
N ASP A 311 -12.91 10.64 8.34
CA ASP A 311 -12.32 11.96 8.56
C ASP A 311 -10.80 11.89 8.53
N ALA A 312 -10.19 10.84 9.10
CA ALA A 312 -8.75 10.67 9.13
C ALA A 312 -8.15 10.59 7.71
N THR A 313 -8.69 9.74 6.84
CA THR A 313 -8.19 9.58 5.47
C THR A 313 -8.51 10.79 4.60
N THR A 314 -9.72 11.35 4.71
CA THR A 314 -10.14 12.51 3.90
C THR A 314 -9.36 13.77 4.26
N ASN A 315 -9.16 14.04 5.55
CA ASN A 315 -8.39 15.21 5.97
C ASN A 315 -6.90 15.05 5.67
N HIS A 316 -6.34 13.84 5.79
CA HIS A 316 -4.96 13.56 5.36
C HIS A 316 -4.76 13.92 3.89
N ALA A 317 -5.61 13.43 2.99
CA ALA A 317 -5.52 13.72 1.56
C ALA A 317 -5.66 15.23 1.25
N LYS A 318 -6.61 15.92 1.89
CA LYS A 318 -6.81 17.37 1.70
C LYS A 318 -5.65 18.19 2.23
N ILE A 319 -5.10 17.84 3.39
CA ILE A 319 -3.92 18.52 3.97
C ILE A 319 -2.71 18.32 3.06
N MET A 320 -2.50 17.11 2.54
CA MET A 320 -1.42 16.84 1.60
C MET A 320 -1.55 17.66 0.32
N TYR A 321 -2.76 17.70 -0.26
CA TYR A 321 -3.04 18.54 -1.43
C TYR A 321 -2.74 20.02 -1.15
N GLN A 322 -3.24 20.56 -0.04
CA GLN A 322 -3.02 21.96 0.34
C GLN A 322 -1.54 22.26 0.58
N TYR A 323 -0.78 21.35 1.20
CA TYR A 323 0.66 21.49 1.36
C TYR A 323 1.37 21.59 0.01
N CYS A 324 1.08 20.67 -0.92
CA CYS A 324 1.69 20.68 -2.25
C CYS A 324 1.32 21.94 -3.04
N VAL A 325 0.08 22.40 -2.98
CA VAL A 325 -0.37 23.63 -3.66
C VAL A 325 0.25 24.89 -3.05
N ALA A 326 0.34 24.95 -1.71
CA ALA A 326 1.00 26.06 -1.02
C ALA A 326 2.51 26.09 -1.29
N ASN A 327 3.11 24.94 -1.52
CA ASN A 327 4.51 24.76 -1.92
C ASN A 327 5.49 25.59 -1.08
N PRO A 328 5.56 25.37 0.26
CA PRO A 328 6.35 26.22 1.14
C PRO A 328 7.87 26.16 0.87
N LYS A 329 8.34 25.13 0.14
CA LYS A 329 9.74 24.97 -0.27
C LYS A 329 10.05 25.56 -1.65
N GLY A 330 9.04 26.03 -2.39
CA GLY A 330 9.23 26.65 -3.71
C GLY A 330 9.72 25.69 -4.80
N TRP A 331 9.39 24.40 -4.72
CA TRP A 331 9.75 23.42 -5.75
C TRP A 331 9.02 23.70 -7.07
N GLN A 332 9.73 23.62 -8.19
CA GLN A 332 9.06 23.74 -9.50
C GLN A 332 8.20 22.51 -9.77
N GLY A 333 7.05 22.73 -10.41
CA GLY A 333 6.09 21.68 -10.80
C GLY A 333 4.93 21.48 -9.82
N TYR A 334 5.11 21.82 -8.54
CA TYR A 334 4.06 21.67 -7.53
C TYR A 334 2.92 22.67 -7.79
N ASN A 335 1.69 22.18 -8.01
CA ASN A 335 0.50 23.00 -8.24
C ASN A 335 -0.79 22.17 -8.09
N SER A 336 -1.95 22.78 -8.38
CA SER A 336 -3.27 22.15 -8.25
C SER A 336 -3.52 20.93 -9.17
N LYS A 337 -2.63 20.66 -10.13
CA LYS A 337 -2.67 19.52 -11.05
C LYS A 337 -1.53 18.51 -10.83
N SER A 338 -0.46 18.88 -10.13
CA SER A 338 0.71 18.03 -9.86
C SER A 338 1.04 18.12 -8.37
N TRP A 339 0.58 17.10 -7.64
CA TRP A 339 0.61 17.05 -6.18
C TRP A 339 0.69 15.60 -5.70
N GLY A 340 1.03 15.42 -4.42
CA GLY A 340 1.04 14.13 -3.74
C GLY A 340 2.43 13.69 -3.33
N LEU A 341 2.64 13.59 -2.02
CA LEU A 341 3.86 13.05 -1.41
C LEU A 341 3.56 11.70 -0.76
N THR A 342 4.39 10.71 -1.07
CA THR A 342 4.35 9.40 -0.44
C THR A 342 5.71 8.72 -0.56
N ALA A 343 5.92 7.61 0.15
CA ALA A 343 7.12 6.82 -0.04
C ALA A 343 7.17 6.24 -1.46
N SER A 344 8.30 6.42 -2.16
CA SER A 344 8.49 6.00 -3.56
C SER A 344 9.99 6.06 -3.90
N TYR A 345 10.33 5.71 -5.15
CA TYR A 345 11.60 6.13 -5.73
C TYR A 345 11.78 7.65 -5.59
N SER A 346 13.02 8.06 -5.39
CA SER A 346 13.46 9.44 -5.19
C SER A 346 14.70 9.72 -6.03
N ARG A 347 15.17 10.96 -6.01
CA ARG A 347 16.40 11.37 -6.68
C ARG A 347 17.54 11.45 -5.67
N ASN A 348 18.61 10.71 -5.92
CA ASN A 348 19.82 10.81 -5.11
C ASN A 348 20.39 12.24 -5.19
N PRO A 349 20.60 12.94 -4.07
CA PRO A 349 21.05 14.33 -4.10
C PRO A 349 22.49 14.48 -4.60
N SER A 350 23.33 13.44 -4.46
CA SER A 350 24.74 13.49 -4.84
C SER A 350 24.99 13.08 -6.29
N THR A 351 24.32 12.03 -6.77
CA THR A 351 24.54 11.48 -8.12
C THR A 351 23.50 11.94 -9.13
N GLY A 352 22.30 12.32 -8.66
CA GLY A 352 21.15 12.58 -9.52
C GLY A 352 20.50 11.34 -10.14
N GLY A 353 20.98 10.15 -9.79
CA GLY A 353 20.35 8.87 -10.12
C GLY A 353 19.17 8.56 -9.20
N ASP A 354 18.65 7.34 -9.31
CA ASP A 354 17.52 6.88 -8.52
C ASP A 354 17.92 6.47 -7.10
N ASP A 355 17.07 6.78 -6.13
CA ASP A 355 17.16 6.47 -4.70
C ASP A 355 15.76 6.12 -4.18
N TYR A 356 15.57 5.96 -2.86
CA TYR A 356 14.25 5.77 -2.25
C TYR A 356 14.07 6.66 -1.03
N ALA A 357 12.89 7.26 -0.86
CA ALA A 357 12.60 8.07 0.32
C ALA A 357 11.12 8.05 0.69
N ALA A 358 10.84 8.16 1.99
CA ALA A 358 9.50 8.36 2.51
C ALA A 358 9.10 9.85 2.42
N HIS A 359 8.60 10.28 1.26
CA HIS A 359 8.19 11.68 1.04
C HIS A 359 6.91 12.00 1.81
N GLN A 360 6.96 13.11 2.54
CA GLN A 360 5.86 13.67 3.34
C GLN A 360 6.17 15.15 3.63
N PRO A 361 5.25 15.96 4.17
CA PRO A 361 5.46 17.41 4.33
C PRO A 361 6.78 17.80 5.04
N ASN A 362 7.17 17.10 6.10
CA ASN A 362 8.43 17.38 6.81
C ASN A 362 9.67 16.70 6.19
N ASN A 363 9.49 15.87 5.15
CA ASN A 363 10.55 15.23 4.36
C ASN A 363 10.29 15.40 2.85
N ASP A 364 9.89 16.61 2.46
CA ASP A 364 9.60 16.96 1.08
C ASP A 364 10.91 17.25 0.31
N LEU A 365 11.23 16.39 -0.66
CA LEU A 365 12.43 16.45 -1.48
C LEU A 365 12.16 16.98 -2.90
N GLY A 366 11.01 17.59 -3.16
CA GLY A 366 10.65 18.07 -4.50
C GLY A 366 10.31 16.94 -5.48
N ILE A 367 9.96 15.76 -4.96
CA ILE A 367 9.55 14.57 -5.72
C ILE A 367 8.02 14.42 -5.60
N ILE A 368 7.33 14.21 -6.72
CA ILE A 368 5.90 13.87 -6.77
C ILE A 368 5.78 12.41 -7.19
N SER A 369 4.94 11.67 -6.47
CA SER A 369 4.65 10.26 -6.78
C SER A 369 3.17 10.13 -7.16
N PRO A 370 2.83 9.76 -8.41
CA PRO A 370 1.46 9.73 -8.89
C PRO A 370 0.47 8.96 -8.00
N THR A 371 0.90 7.83 -7.42
CA THR A 371 0.03 7.01 -6.56
C THR A 371 -0.57 7.80 -5.40
N ALA A 372 0.16 8.77 -4.83
CA ALA A 372 -0.30 9.59 -3.71
C ALA A 372 -1.62 10.32 -4.03
N ALA A 373 -1.69 10.95 -5.21
CA ALA A 373 -2.88 11.65 -5.66
C ALA A 373 -3.92 10.69 -6.26
N LEU A 374 -3.50 9.74 -7.09
CA LEU A 374 -4.42 8.86 -7.83
C LEU A 374 -5.16 7.89 -6.90
N SER A 375 -4.49 7.32 -5.91
CA SER A 375 -5.12 6.45 -4.91
C SER A 375 -5.94 7.22 -3.87
N SER A 376 -5.87 8.55 -3.88
CA SER A 376 -6.74 9.43 -3.08
C SER A 376 -8.05 9.80 -3.79
N MET A 377 -8.35 9.20 -4.95
CA MET A 377 -9.58 9.46 -5.72
C MET A 377 -10.87 9.39 -4.87
N PRO A 378 -11.06 8.44 -3.94
CA PRO A 378 -12.27 8.41 -3.11
C PRO A 378 -12.38 9.56 -2.11
N TYR A 379 -11.28 10.27 -1.83
CA TYR A 379 -11.19 11.30 -0.79
C TYR A 379 -11.16 12.72 -1.37
N THR A 380 -10.48 12.89 -2.50
CA THR A 380 -10.25 14.16 -3.21
C THR A 380 -10.46 13.99 -4.72
N PRO A 381 -11.68 13.61 -5.17
CA PRO A 381 -11.90 13.18 -6.54
C PRO A 381 -11.59 14.27 -7.58
N ALA A 382 -11.90 15.53 -7.28
CA ALA A 382 -11.63 16.63 -8.22
C ALA A 382 -10.12 16.85 -8.41
N GLU A 383 -9.36 16.83 -7.32
CA GLU A 383 -7.91 17.02 -7.29
C GLU A 383 -7.17 15.82 -7.90
N SER A 384 -7.63 14.61 -7.64
CA SER A 384 -7.09 13.38 -8.23
C SER A 384 -7.39 13.28 -9.73
N MET A 385 -8.56 13.72 -10.19
CA MET A 385 -8.87 13.83 -11.62
C MET A 385 -8.01 14.88 -12.33
N ASN A 386 -7.65 15.98 -11.66
CA ASN A 386 -6.70 16.96 -12.21
C ASN A 386 -5.32 16.34 -12.44
N MET A 387 -4.86 15.47 -11.52
CA MET A 387 -3.62 14.71 -11.71
C MET A 387 -3.72 13.75 -12.91
N LEU A 388 -4.85 13.06 -13.12
CA LEU A 388 -5.03 12.23 -14.31
C LEU A 388 -4.94 13.05 -15.60
N ARG A 389 -5.59 14.20 -15.68
CA ARG A 389 -5.52 15.09 -16.85
C ARG A 389 -4.08 15.59 -17.06
N PHE A 390 -3.39 15.97 -16.00
CA PHE A 390 -1.99 16.38 -16.07
C PHE A 390 -1.08 15.28 -16.62
N LEU A 391 -1.25 14.04 -16.15
CA LEU A 391 -0.45 12.90 -16.61
C LEU A 391 -0.79 12.51 -18.05
N TYR A 392 -2.06 12.27 -18.36
CA TYR A 392 -2.47 11.62 -19.61
C TYR A 392 -2.80 12.59 -20.74
N ASN A 393 -3.32 13.78 -20.44
CA ASN A 393 -3.66 14.78 -21.47
C ASN A 393 -2.49 15.74 -21.72
N GLU A 394 -1.76 16.14 -20.68
CA GLU A 394 -0.72 17.17 -20.79
C GLU A 394 0.70 16.60 -20.91
N ASN A 395 1.00 15.47 -20.25
CA ASN A 395 2.39 14.98 -20.09
C ASN A 395 2.57 13.47 -20.34
N TYR A 396 1.73 12.87 -21.20
CA TYR A 396 1.67 11.41 -21.38
C TYR A 396 3.06 10.81 -21.65
N ASN A 397 3.78 11.33 -22.64
CA ASN A 397 5.09 10.82 -23.05
C ASN A 397 6.20 11.03 -22.01
N LYS A 398 5.97 11.84 -20.96
CA LYS A 398 6.96 12.15 -19.92
C LYS A 398 6.80 11.27 -18.69
N TYR A 399 5.55 11.07 -18.26
CA TYR A 399 5.26 10.46 -16.96
C TYR A 399 4.47 9.16 -17.03
N VAL A 400 3.96 8.78 -18.21
CA VAL A 400 3.23 7.52 -18.41
C VAL A 400 4.06 6.60 -19.30
N GLY A 401 4.37 5.41 -18.80
CA GLY A 401 5.07 4.38 -19.55
C GLY A 401 4.23 3.13 -19.78
N VAL A 402 4.90 1.99 -19.93
CA VAL A 402 4.30 0.72 -20.34
C VAL A 402 3.24 0.16 -19.40
N ALA A 403 3.30 0.51 -18.12
CA ALA A 403 2.36 0.04 -17.08
C ALA A 403 1.68 1.20 -16.34
N GLY A 404 1.51 2.34 -17.03
CA GLY A 404 0.86 3.54 -16.47
C GLY A 404 1.83 4.59 -16.00
N PRO A 405 1.43 5.44 -15.05
CA PRO A 405 2.33 6.45 -14.49
C PRO A 405 3.57 5.79 -13.89
N TYR A 406 4.75 6.34 -14.18
CA TYR A 406 5.97 5.97 -13.49
C TYR A 406 5.89 6.31 -12.01
N ASP A 407 6.72 5.64 -11.22
CA ASP A 407 6.71 5.70 -9.75
C ASP A 407 6.83 7.12 -9.19
N ALA A 408 7.75 7.92 -9.74
CA ALA A 408 8.03 9.26 -9.26
C ALA A 408 8.68 10.16 -10.32
N TYR A 409 8.49 11.48 -10.17
CA TYR A 409 9.13 12.50 -10.97
C TYR A 409 9.40 13.79 -10.18
N SER A 410 10.27 14.64 -10.73
CA SER A 410 10.54 15.99 -10.24
C SER A 410 10.77 16.93 -11.41
N VAL A 411 9.88 17.91 -11.57
CA VAL A 411 10.07 18.99 -12.55
C VAL A 411 11.26 19.86 -12.17
N HIS A 412 11.42 20.16 -10.87
CA HIS A 412 12.53 20.96 -10.36
C HIS A 412 13.90 20.40 -10.73
N TYR A 413 14.07 19.08 -10.66
CA TYR A 413 15.33 18.42 -11.01
C TYR A 413 15.38 17.91 -12.45
N ASN A 414 14.35 18.15 -13.26
CA ASN A 414 14.19 17.57 -14.58
C ASN A 414 14.38 16.03 -14.58
N TRP A 415 13.82 15.35 -13.59
CA TRP A 415 14.04 13.92 -13.31
C TRP A 415 12.73 13.14 -13.34
N VAL A 416 12.77 11.95 -13.94
CA VAL A 416 11.72 10.93 -13.86
C VAL A 416 12.41 9.57 -13.81
N THR A 417 11.95 8.67 -12.96
CA THR A 417 12.45 7.30 -12.96
C THR A 417 11.63 6.45 -13.93
N PRO A 418 12.23 5.69 -14.86
CA PRO A 418 11.51 4.84 -15.80
C PRO A 418 11.15 3.48 -15.16
N ARG A 419 10.71 3.51 -13.90
CA ARG A 419 10.54 2.36 -13.00
C ARG A 419 9.16 2.38 -12.33
N TYR A 420 8.78 1.22 -11.79
CA TYR A 420 7.51 1.00 -11.11
C TYR A 420 7.70 0.13 -9.87
N LEU A 421 6.93 0.39 -8.82
CA LEU A 421 6.79 -0.47 -7.64
C LEU A 421 5.39 -1.09 -7.55
N ALA A 422 5.30 -2.34 -7.10
CA ALA A 422 4.00 -3.00 -6.91
C ALA A 422 3.12 -2.29 -5.89
N ILE A 423 3.72 -1.80 -4.82
CA ILE A 423 3.02 -1.15 -3.71
C ILE A 423 2.45 0.22 -4.10
N ASP A 424 3.01 0.84 -5.15
CA ASP A 424 2.54 2.14 -5.66
C ASP A 424 1.57 1.96 -6.83
N GLN A 425 1.82 1.04 -7.75
CA GLN A 425 0.86 0.74 -8.83
C GLN A 425 -0.40 0.03 -8.31
N GLY A 426 -0.24 -0.81 -7.29
CA GLY A 426 -1.26 -1.73 -6.79
C GLY A 426 -2.42 -1.05 -6.09
N THR A 427 -2.25 0.17 -5.62
CA THR A 427 -3.31 0.94 -4.98
C THR A 427 -4.16 1.73 -5.98
N ILE A 428 -3.65 2.00 -7.19
CA ILE A 428 -4.28 2.93 -8.14
C ILE A 428 -5.62 2.36 -8.63
N ALA A 429 -5.59 1.20 -9.29
CA ALA A 429 -6.80 0.61 -9.85
C ALA A 429 -7.85 0.25 -8.78
N PRO A 430 -7.49 -0.34 -7.62
CA PRO A 430 -8.40 -0.57 -6.51
C PRO A 430 -9.09 0.69 -5.99
N MET A 431 -8.36 1.76 -5.70
CA MET A 431 -8.94 2.99 -5.14
C MET A 431 -9.78 3.74 -6.17
N VAL A 432 -9.37 3.76 -7.44
CA VAL A 432 -10.20 4.31 -8.53
C VAL A 432 -11.49 3.50 -8.68
N GLU A 433 -11.45 2.18 -8.56
CA GLU A 433 -12.68 1.37 -8.63
C GLU A 433 -13.57 1.55 -7.40
N ASN A 434 -13.00 1.69 -6.21
CA ASN A 434 -13.77 1.99 -4.99
C ASN A 434 -14.47 3.35 -5.07
N TYR A 435 -13.82 4.37 -5.64
CA TYR A 435 -14.47 5.64 -5.95
C TYR A 435 -15.68 5.46 -6.89
N LYS A 436 -15.52 4.68 -7.97
CA LYS A 436 -16.57 4.49 -8.99
C LYS A 436 -17.76 3.68 -8.49
N SER A 437 -17.48 2.57 -7.82
CA SER A 437 -18.49 1.53 -7.58
C SER A 437 -18.41 0.89 -6.21
N GLN A 438 -17.43 1.26 -5.38
CA GLN A 438 -17.22 0.73 -4.03
C GLN A 438 -17.00 -0.79 -4.03
N PHE A 439 -16.53 -1.34 -5.14
CA PHE A 439 -16.53 -2.78 -5.40
C PHE A 439 -15.71 -3.59 -4.40
N LEU A 440 -14.45 -3.21 -4.16
CA LEU A 440 -13.58 -3.96 -3.25
C LEU A 440 -13.99 -3.74 -1.80
N TRP A 441 -14.42 -2.53 -1.46
CA TRP A 441 -15.04 -2.22 -0.17
C TRP A 441 -16.25 -3.11 0.12
N GLN A 442 -17.16 -3.27 -0.84
CA GLN A 442 -18.32 -4.16 -0.67
C GLN A 442 -17.93 -5.62 -0.53
N LEU A 443 -16.92 -6.10 -1.26
CA LEU A 443 -16.43 -7.48 -1.09
C LEU A 443 -15.88 -7.69 0.33
N PHE A 444 -14.95 -6.83 0.75
CA PHE A 444 -14.24 -7.01 2.01
C PHE A 444 -15.13 -6.76 3.24
N MET A 445 -15.92 -5.69 3.26
CA MET A 445 -16.74 -5.32 4.42
C MET A 445 -17.95 -6.24 4.64
N ASN A 446 -18.42 -6.94 3.59
CA ASN A 446 -19.48 -7.94 3.70
C ASN A 446 -18.96 -9.34 4.06
N ALA A 447 -17.65 -9.53 4.17
CA ALA A 447 -17.07 -10.76 4.69
C ALA A 447 -17.48 -10.95 6.18
N PRO A 448 -18.13 -12.07 6.55
CA PRO A 448 -18.61 -12.26 7.92
C PRO A 448 -17.50 -12.16 8.98
N ASP A 449 -16.35 -12.78 8.72
CA ASP A 449 -15.19 -12.76 9.63
C ASP A 449 -14.69 -11.34 9.89
N ILE A 450 -14.62 -10.50 8.85
CA ILE A 450 -14.17 -9.11 8.95
C ILE A 450 -15.16 -8.30 9.78
N LYS A 451 -16.46 -8.42 9.51
CA LYS A 451 -17.50 -7.74 10.29
C LYS A 451 -17.41 -8.13 11.77
N GLN A 452 -17.23 -9.41 12.09
CA GLN A 452 -17.07 -9.87 13.47
C GLN A 452 -15.78 -9.35 14.12
N GLY A 453 -14.65 -9.34 13.38
CA GLY A 453 -13.40 -8.76 13.85
C GLY A 453 -13.51 -7.27 14.19
N LEU A 454 -14.16 -6.50 13.33
CA LEU A 454 -14.43 -5.07 13.55
C LEU A 454 -15.29 -4.85 14.81
N ILE A 455 -16.41 -5.58 14.94
CA ILE A 455 -17.27 -5.50 16.14
C ILE A 455 -16.48 -5.89 17.40
N LYS A 456 -15.66 -6.96 17.33
CA LYS A 456 -14.79 -7.40 18.44
C LYS A 456 -13.85 -6.29 18.91
N LEU A 457 -13.32 -5.49 17.98
CA LEU A 457 -12.46 -4.35 18.30
C LEU A 457 -13.24 -3.10 18.75
N GLY A 458 -14.56 -3.09 18.63
CA GLY A 458 -15.42 -1.95 18.97
C GLY A 458 -15.55 -0.93 17.84
N PHE A 459 -15.35 -1.36 16.60
CA PHE A 459 -15.66 -0.54 15.43
C PHE A 459 -17.16 -0.53 15.15
N HIS A 460 -17.61 0.60 14.60
CA HIS A 460 -18.92 0.81 14.06
C HIS A 460 -18.83 1.29 12.61
N SER A 461 -19.79 0.91 11.79
CA SER A 461 -19.93 1.41 10.43
C SER A 461 -21.37 1.81 10.12
N THR A 462 -21.58 3.09 9.84
CA THR A 462 -22.89 3.58 9.39
C THR A 462 -23.25 3.12 7.97
N GLN A 463 -22.27 2.70 7.16
CA GLN A 463 -22.51 2.18 5.80
C GLN A 463 -23.01 0.73 5.82
N TYR A 464 -22.55 -0.08 6.78
CA TYR A 464 -22.81 -1.53 6.84
C TYR A 464 -23.68 -1.96 8.04
N GLY A 465 -24.10 -1.02 8.87
CA GLY A 465 -25.09 -1.21 9.94
C GLY A 465 -24.61 -2.13 11.07
N PHE A 466 -23.44 -1.85 11.65
CA PHE A 466 -22.95 -2.50 12.86
C PHE A 466 -22.18 -1.55 13.77
#